data_AF-A0A924E8R8-F1
#
_entry.id   AF-A0A924E8R8-F1
#
_cell.length_a   1.000
_cell.length_b   1.000
_cell.length_c   1.000
_cell.angle_alpha   90.00
_cell.angle_beta   90.00
_cell.angle_gamma   90.00
#
_symmetry.space_group_name_H-M   'P 1'
#
loop_
_entity.id
_entity.type
_entity.pdbx_description
1 polymer ?
#
loop_
_entity_poly.entity_id
_entity_poly.type
_entity_poly.pdbx_seq_one_letter_code
_entity_poly.pdbx_strand_id
1 'polypeptide(L)'
;MTQTVVVFHSGYGHTQRMAQSVADGAGAELLTIDADGNLPEGGWDSLAAADAIIMGSPTYMGSVSWQFKKFADASSKPWYSQTWSNKVFAGFTNSASMNGDKLSTLHYMFTLAMQHGGVWVGNNVMPSNTKAAQRNDPNFLGSFTGAMAQS
;
A
#
# COMPACT_ATOMS: atom_id res chain seq x y z
N MET A 1 -19.81 9.79 5.72
CA MET A 1 -18.42 9.56 6.18
C MET A 1 -17.71 8.82 5.07
N THR A 2 -16.45 9.13 4.81
CA THR A 2 -15.63 8.46 3.79
C THR A 2 -15.24 7.07 4.26
N GLN A 3 -15.38 6.05 3.42
CA GLN A 3 -14.95 4.68 3.73
C GLN A 3 -13.56 4.42 3.16
N THR A 4 -12.57 4.23 4.04
CA THR A 4 -11.18 3.92 3.65
C THR A 4 -10.88 2.47 4.01
N VAL A 5 -10.23 1.74 3.08
CA VAL A 5 -9.76 0.38 3.32
C VAL A 5 -8.25 0.32 3.11
N VAL A 6 -7.54 -0.26 4.06
CA VAL A 6 -6.12 -0.61 3.95
C VAL A 6 -6.02 -2.09 3.60
N VAL A 7 -5.73 -2.39 2.33
CA VAL A 7 -5.52 -3.77 1.86
C VAL A 7 -4.03 -4.07 1.82
N PHE A 8 -3.59 -5.09 2.55
CA PHE A 8 -2.16 -5.35 2.69
C PHE A 8 -1.80 -6.83 2.86
N HIS A 9 -0.60 -7.20 2.42
CA HIS A 9 0.04 -8.47 2.78
C HIS A 9 1.20 -8.21 3.76
N SER A 10 1.45 -9.13 4.70
CA SER A 10 2.64 -9.09 5.56
C SER A 10 3.21 -10.49 5.79
N GLY A 11 4.43 -10.75 5.30
CA GLY A 11 5.10 -12.04 5.51
C GLY A 11 5.71 -12.21 6.91
N TYR A 12 6.24 -11.13 7.49
CA TYR A 12 6.96 -11.15 8.78
C TYR A 12 6.43 -10.12 9.81
N GLY A 13 5.25 -9.55 9.59
CA GLY A 13 4.62 -8.60 10.53
C GLY A 13 5.06 -7.13 10.42
N HIS A 14 6.19 -6.81 9.77
CA HIS A 14 6.62 -5.41 9.61
C HIS A 14 5.63 -4.57 8.78
N THR A 15 5.13 -5.12 7.66
CA THR A 15 4.06 -4.45 6.87
C THR A 15 2.77 -4.33 7.66
N GLN A 16 2.44 -5.33 8.49
CA GLN A 16 1.26 -5.27 9.35
C GLN A 16 1.34 -4.12 10.34
N ARG A 17 2.52 -3.87 10.91
CA ARG A 17 2.70 -2.74 11.83
C ARG A 17 2.51 -1.40 11.12
N MET A 18 3.02 -1.25 9.88
CA MET A 18 2.74 -0.06 9.08
C MET A 18 1.24 0.05 8.73
N ALA A 19 0.60 -1.05 8.34
CA ALA A 19 -0.81 -1.07 7.98
C ALA A 19 -1.68 -0.58 9.15
N GLN A 20 -1.39 -1.00 10.37
CA GLN A 20 -2.06 -0.53 11.59
C GLN A 20 -1.91 0.98 11.76
N SER A 21 -0.69 1.52 11.69
CA SER A 21 -0.47 2.97 11.80
C SER A 21 -1.17 3.77 10.69
N VAL A 22 -1.20 3.24 9.46
CA VAL A 22 -1.91 3.85 8.33
C VAL A 22 -3.42 3.82 8.55
N ALA A 23 -3.96 2.69 9.03
CA ALA A 23 -5.37 2.54 9.31
C ALA A 23 -5.83 3.45 10.46
N ASP A 24 -5.04 3.53 11.53
CA ASP A 24 -5.29 4.44 12.65
C ASP A 24 -5.33 5.90 12.19
N GLY A 25 -4.37 6.31 11.35
CA GLY A 25 -4.32 7.67 10.81
C GLY A 25 -5.43 8.01 9.82
N ALA A 26 -5.90 7.03 9.05
CA ALA A 26 -6.94 7.20 8.04
C ALA A 26 -8.36 6.89 8.53
N GLY A 27 -8.51 6.36 9.76
CA GLY A 27 -9.78 5.80 10.24
C GLY A 27 -10.28 4.64 9.36
N ALA A 28 -9.36 3.80 8.88
CA ALA A 28 -9.62 2.81 7.86
C ALA A 28 -9.88 1.39 8.40
N GLU A 29 -10.62 0.60 7.64
CA GLU A 29 -10.72 -0.85 7.84
C GLU A 29 -9.40 -1.53 7.42
N LEU A 30 -8.93 -2.49 8.20
CA LEU A 30 -7.78 -3.34 7.84
C LEU A 30 -8.25 -4.59 7.12
N LEU A 31 -7.73 -4.79 5.91
CA LEU A 31 -8.01 -5.95 5.09
C LEU A 31 -6.70 -6.70 4.78
N THR A 32 -6.47 -7.80 5.49
CA THR A 32 -5.24 -8.60 5.34
C THR A 32 -5.38 -9.61 4.21
N ILE A 33 -4.43 -9.61 3.29
CA ILE A 33 -4.21 -10.68 2.32
C ILE A 33 -3.47 -11.80 3.04
N ASP A 34 -4.04 -13.01 3.02
CA ASP A 34 -3.48 -14.18 3.69
C ASP A 34 -2.17 -14.68 3.05
N ALA A 35 -1.56 -15.70 3.66
CA ALA A 35 -0.30 -16.29 3.19
C ALA A 35 -0.42 -16.93 1.80
N ASP A 36 -1.64 -17.27 1.37
CA ASP A 36 -1.95 -17.86 0.08
C ASP A 36 -2.36 -16.82 -0.97
N GLY A 37 -2.37 -15.52 -0.61
CA GLY A 37 -2.74 -14.42 -1.51
C GLY A 37 -4.24 -14.24 -1.72
N ASN A 38 -5.06 -14.63 -0.76
CA ASN A 38 -6.51 -14.43 -0.79
C ASN A 38 -6.96 -13.35 0.21
N LEU A 39 -8.11 -12.74 -0.09
CA LEU A 39 -8.81 -11.87 0.86
C LEU A 39 -9.73 -12.69 1.75
N PRO A 40 -10.02 -12.23 2.99
CA PRO A 40 -11.07 -12.82 3.81
C PRO A 40 -12.45 -12.64 3.14
N GLU A 41 -13.42 -13.41 3.62
CA GLU A 41 -14.82 -13.28 3.20
C GLU A 41 -15.30 -11.83 3.35
N GLY A 42 -16.04 -11.33 2.36
CA GLY A 42 -16.51 -9.94 2.30
C GLY A 42 -15.44 -8.91 1.91
N GLY A 43 -14.15 -9.27 1.85
CA GLY A 43 -13.06 -8.33 1.56
C GLY A 43 -13.19 -7.61 0.21
N TRP A 44 -13.67 -8.32 -0.81
CA TRP A 44 -13.95 -7.70 -2.13
C TRP A 44 -15.11 -6.70 -2.08
N ASP A 45 -16.12 -6.97 -1.24
CA ASP A 45 -17.26 -6.08 -1.07
C ASP A 45 -16.85 -4.81 -0.30
N SER A 46 -16.01 -4.93 0.74
CA SER A 46 -15.39 -3.78 1.42
C SER A 46 -14.63 -2.90 0.44
N LEU A 47 -13.82 -3.49 -0.45
CA LEU A 47 -13.09 -2.73 -1.47
C LEU A 47 -13.99 -2.10 -2.54
N ALA A 48 -15.10 -2.75 -2.91
CA ALA A 48 -16.08 -2.20 -3.83
C ALA A 48 -16.81 -0.99 -3.23
N ALA A 49 -17.12 -1.02 -1.94
CA ALA A 49 -17.80 0.05 -1.21
C ALA A 49 -16.87 1.22 -0.83
N ALA A 50 -15.56 0.98 -0.69
CA ALA A 50 -14.59 1.98 -0.26
C ALA A 50 -14.50 3.22 -1.18
N ASP A 51 -14.39 4.41 -0.61
CA ASP A 51 -14.03 5.62 -1.35
C ASP A 51 -12.52 5.70 -1.62
N ALA A 52 -11.72 5.12 -0.71
CA ALA A 52 -10.27 5.11 -0.77
C ALA A 52 -9.68 3.72 -0.46
N ILE A 53 -8.71 3.30 -1.26
CA ILE A 53 -7.99 2.03 -1.12
C ILE A 53 -6.49 2.31 -0.94
N ILE A 54 -5.95 1.98 0.24
CA ILE A 54 -4.52 2.13 0.53
C ILE A 54 -3.87 0.75 0.47
N MET A 55 -2.87 0.60 -0.39
CA MET A 55 -2.21 -0.68 -0.68
C MET A 55 -0.92 -0.86 0.12
N GLY A 56 -0.75 -2.03 0.72
CA GLY A 56 0.44 -2.39 1.50
C GLY A 56 1.07 -3.72 1.07
N SER A 57 2.36 -3.72 0.81
CA SER A 57 3.12 -4.95 0.58
C SER A 57 4.53 -4.79 1.11
N PRO A 58 5.17 -5.86 1.65
CA PRO A 58 6.63 -5.83 1.75
C PRO A 58 7.24 -5.76 0.35
N THR A 59 8.45 -5.24 0.25
CA THR A 59 9.28 -5.37 -0.94
C THR A 59 10.11 -6.64 -0.84
N TYR A 60 9.80 -7.62 -1.70
CA TYR A 60 10.55 -8.86 -1.85
C TYR A 60 11.05 -8.99 -3.29
N MET A 61 12.33 -9.34 -3.45
CA MET A 61 12.98 -9.54 -4.76
C MET A 61 12.70 -8.40 -5.76
N GLY A 62 12.73 -7.15 -5.28
CA GLY A 62 12.58 -5.96 -6.14
C GLY A 62 11.15 -5.49 -6.41
N SER A 63 10.12 -6.15 -5.86
CA SER A 63 8.72 -5.78 -6.12
C SER A 63 7.79 -6.12 -4.95
N VAL A 64 6.48 -5.97 -5.17
CA VAL A 64 5.45 -6.49 -4.26
C VAL A 64 5.65 -7.98 -4.00
N SER A 65 5.19 -8.44 -2.83
CA SER A 65 5.09 -9.87 -2.53
C SER A 65 4.21 -10.61 -3.52
N TRP A 66 4.49 -11.91 -3.71
CA TRP A 66 3.70 -12.74 -4.62
C TRP A 66 2.23 -12.86 -4.17
N GLN A 67 1.96 -12.86 -2.87
CA GLN A 67 0.61 -12.84 -2.32
C GLN A 67 -0.15 -11.58 -2.74
N PHE A 68 0.48 -10.40 -2.57
CA PHE A 68 -0.09 -9.15 -3.05
C PHE A 68 -0.30 -9.16 -4.56
N LYS A 69 0.65 -9.71 -5.32
CA LYS A 69 0.53 -9.85 -6.77
C LYS A 69 -0.64 -10.73 -7.18
N LYS A 70 -0.90 -11.84 -6.48
CA LYS A 70 -2.06 -12.71 -6.73
C LYS A 70 -3.37 -11.96 -6.47
N PHE A 71 -3.47 -11.20 -5.38
CA PHE A 71 -4.60 -10.30 -5.12
C PHE A 71 -4.77 -9.26 -6.26
N ALA A 72 -3.68 -8.61 -6.67
CA ALA A 72 -3.70 -7.63 -7.75
C ALA A 72 -4.18 -8.25 -9.08
N ASP A 73 -3.76 -9.47 -9.40
CA ASP A 73 -4.22 -10.18 -10.61
C ASP A 73 -5.70 -10.57 -10.52
N ALA A 74 -6.18 -10.97 -9.34
CA ALA A 74 -7.60 -11.22 -9.08
C ALA A 74 -8.46 -9.95 -9.17
N SER A 75 -7.87 -8.76 -8.96
CA SER A 75 -8.55 -7.48 -9.15
C SER A 75 -8.90 -7.19 -10.63
N SER A 76 -8.49 -8.03 -11.57
CA SER A 76 -8.98 -8.00 -12.96
C SER A 76 -10.52 -8.08 -13.06
N LYS A 77 -11.19 -8.74 -12.10
CA LYS A 77 -12.66 -8.80 -12.03
C LYS A 77 -13.30 -7.42 -11.77
N PRO A 78 -13.00 -6.71 -10.67
CA PRO A 78 -13.52 -5.35 -10.46
C PRO A 78 -13.00 -4.33 -11.48
N TRP A 79 -11.82 -4.56 -12.08
CA TRP A 79 -11.35 -3.75 -13.20
C TRP A 79 -12.26 -3.85 -14.42
N TYR A 80 -12.70 -5.07 -14.79
CA TYR A 80 -13.58 -5.27 -15.94
C TYR A 80 -14.92 -4.53 -15.80
N SER A 81 -15.49 -4.52 -14.59
CA SER A 81 -16.71 -3.77 -14.27
C SER A 81 -16.46 -2.31 -13.88
N GLN A 82 -15.21 -1.84 -13.92
CA GLN A 82 -14.79 -0.49 -13.52
C GLN A 82 -15.23 -0.10 -12.11
N THR A 83 -15.41 -1.07 -11.21
CA THR A 83 -15.96 -0.86 -9.86
C THR A 83 -15.04 0.02 -9.00
N TRP A 84 -13.74 0.05 -9.31
CA TRP A 84 -12.75 0.86 -8.59
C TRP A 84 -12.40 2.19 -9.29
N SER A 85 -13.08 2.51 -10.39
CA SER A 85 -12.87 3.77 -11.10
C SER A 85 -13.17 4.97 -10.21
N ASN A 86 -12.35 6.02 -10.32
CA ASN A 86 -12.40 7.27 -9.55
C ASN A 86 -12.19 7.14 -8.03
N LYS A 87 -11.90 5.95 -7.50
CA LYS A 87 -11.50 5.80 -6.10
C LYS A 87 -10.14 6.45 -5.86
N VAL A 88 -9.90 6.88 -4.62
CA VAL A 88 -8.59 7.39 -4.18
C VAL A 88 -7.68 6.22 -3.83
N PHE A 89 -6.42 6.28 -4.27
CA PHE A 89 -5.42 5.25 -3.99
C PHE A 89 -4.18 5.86 -3.36
N ALA A 90 -3.54 5.10 -2.48
CA ALA A 90 -2.20 5.37 -1.96
C ALA A 90 -1.46 4.05 -1.72
N GLY A 91 -0.16 4.11 -1.43
CA GLY A 91 0.64 2.92 -1.19
C GLY A 91 1.70 3.09 -0.12
N PHE A 92 2.04 1.99 0.53
CA PHE A 92 3.18 1.90 1.43
C PHE A 92 3.92 0.56 1.30
N THR A 93 5.21 0.58 1.64
CA THR A 93 6.06 -0.61 1.64
C THR A 93 7.14 -0.55 2.70
N ASN A 94 7.67 -1.71 3.07
CA ASN A 94 8.87 -1.87 3.88
C ASN A 94 9.78 -2.96 3.30
N SER A 95 11.07 -2.86 3.61
CA SER A 95 12.05 -3.91 3.41
C SER A 95 13.19 -3.80 4.42
N ALA A 96 13.99 -4.85 4.55
CA ALA A 96 15.11 -4.88 5.49
C ALA A 96 16.25 -3.88 5.16
N SER A 97 16.34 -3.45 3.90
CA SER A 97 17.42 -2.58 3.42
C SER A 97 16.97 -1.13 3.28
N MET A 98 17.90 -0.19 3.49
CA MET A 98 17.64 1.25 3.39
C MET A 98 17.02 1.64 2.05
N ASN A 99 17.62 1.26 0.92
CA ASN A 99 17.03 1.48 -0.40
C ASN A 99 16.03 0.35 -0.70
N GLY A 100 16.56 -0.87 -0.81
CA GLY A 100 15.77 -2.12 -0.81
C GLY A 100 14.62 -2.14 -1.80
N ASP A 101 14.82 -1.53 -2.98
CA ASP A 101 13.91 -1.49 -4.14
C ASP A 101 12.46 -1.07 -3.86
N LYS A 102 12.24 -0.35 -2.76
CA LYS A 102 10.92 0.08 -2.33
C LYS A 102 10.22 0.96 -3.36
N LEU A 103 10.96 1.75 -4.13
CA LEU A 103 10.39 2.59 -5.17
C LEU A 103 9.73 1.75 -6.28
N SER A 104 10.36 0.64 -6.67
CA SER A 104 9.79 -0.30 -7.66
C SER A 104 8.46 -0.88 -7.17
N THR A 105 8.36 -1.22 -5.88
CA THR A 105 7.11 -1.70 -5.26
C THR A 105 6.01 -0.65 -5.27
N LEU A 106 6.33 0.59 -4.90
CA LEU A 106 5.35 1.70 -4.94
C LEU A 106 4.95 2.05 -6.38
N HIS A 107 5.87 1.97 -7.34
CA HIS A 107 5.54 2.16 -8.76
C HIS A 107 4.59 1.08 -9.27
N TYR A 108 4.77 -0.18 -8.87
CA TYR A 108 3.82 -1.23 -9.21
C TYR A 108 2.41 -0.90 -8.69
N MET A 109 2.30 -0.49 -7.42
CA MET A 109 1.02 -0.08 -6.82
C MET A 109 0.42 1.15 -7.51
N PHE A 110 1.24 2.15 -7.84
CA PHE A 110 0.82 3.32 -8.61
C PHE A 110 0.24 2.89 -9.97
N THR A 111 0.95 2.06 -10.72
CA THR A 111 0.47 1.57 -12.02
C THR A 111 -0.82 0.76 -11.88
N LEU A 112 -0.95 -0.06 -10.84
CA LEU A 112 -2.20 -0.77 -10.55
C LEU A 112 -3.36 0.18 -10.29
N ALA A 113 -3.16 1.23 -9.50
CA ALA A 113 -4.18 2.26 -9.27
C ALA A 113 -4.58 2.97 -10.58
N MET A 114 -3.62 3.29 -11.45
CA MET A 114 -3.90 3.88 -12.76
C MET A 114 -4.67 2.93 -13.66
N GLN A 115 -4.36 1.62 -13.63
CA GLN A 115 -5.09 0.62 -14.40
C GLN A 115 -6.57 0.52 -13.98
N HIS A 116 -6.87 0.76 -12.70
CA HIS A 116 -8.22 0.86 -12.15
C HIS A 116 -8.89 2.22 -12.38
N GLY A 117 -8.23 3.19 -13.04
CA GLY A 117 -8.78 4.54 -13.25
C GLY A 117 -8.91 5.35 -11.96
N GLY A 118 -8.04 5.09 -10.98
CA GLY A 118 -8.03 5.76 -9.68
C GLY A 118 -7.22 7.06 -9.66
N VAL A 119 -7.33 7.78 -8.54
CA VAL A 119 -6.54 8.99 -8.25
C VAL A 119 -5.47 8.66 -7.22
N TRP A 120 -4.19 8.84 -7.56
CA TRP A 120 -3.10 8.53 -6.65
C TRP A 120 -2.75 9.69 -5.71
N VAL A 121 -2.64 9.40 -4.41
CA VAL A 121 -2.21 10.32 -3.36
C VAL A 121 -0.80 9.92 -2.90
N GLY A 122 0.14 10.84 -3.12
CA GLY A 122 1.51 10.70 -2.64
C GLY A 122 1.68 11.06 -1.17
N ASN A 123 2.88 10.83 -0.66
CA ASN A 123 3.31 11.28 0.66
C ASN A 123 3.63 12.79 0.63
N ASN A 124 3.06 13.56 1.56
CA ASN A 124 3.28 15.00 1.67
C ASN A 124 4.37 15.40 2.68
N VAL A 125 4.98 14.43 3.37
CA VAL A 125 6.03 14.69 4.37
C VAL A 125 7.34 15.05 3.67
N MET A 126 7.93 16.19 4.03
CA MET A 126 9.22 16.64 3.49
C MET A 126 10.37 15.69 3.88
N PRO A 127 11.39 15.52 3.03
CA PRO A 127 12.49 14.58 3.28
C PRO A 127 13.38 15.09 4.41
N SER A 128 13.86 14.18 5.26
CA SER A 128 14.86 14.50 6.30
C SER A 128 16.27 14.58 5.68
N ASN A 129 16.61 15.73 5.09
CA ASN A 129 17.86 15.92 4.34
C ASN A 129 18.87 16.88 5.01
N THR A 130 18.66 17.22 6.28
CA THR A 130 19.59 18.08 7.03
C THR A 130 20.77 17.27 7.58
N LYS A 131 21.87 17.94 7.94
CA LYS A 131 23.01 17.29 8.60
C LYS A 131 22.66 16.66 9.96
N ALA A 132 21.59 17.12 10.60
CA ALA A 132 21.12 16.61 11.89
C ALA A 132 20.15 15.43 11.74
N ALA A 133 19.76 15.08 10.51
CA ALA A 133 18.73 14.09 10.25
C ALA A 133 19.10 12.71 10.81
N GLN A 134 18.15 12.07 11.46
CA GLN A 134 18.25 10.74 12.05
C GLN A 134 17.42 9.72 11.28
N ARG A 135 17.74 8.43 11.42
CA ARG A 135 17.02 7.35 10.71
C ARG A 135 15.54 7.22 11.11
N ASN A 136 15.18 7.71 12.29
CA ASN A 136 13.81 7.74 12.80
C ASN A 136 13.07 9.04 12.45
N ASP A 137 13.70 9.97 11.72
CA ASP A 137 13.02 11.19 11.29
C ASP A 137 11.93 10.89 10.24
N PRO A 138 10.87 11.72 10.19
CA PRO A 138 9.80 11.57 9.22
C PRO A 138 10.32 11.67 7.78
N ASN A 139 10.03 10.65 6.96
CA ASN A 139 10.48 10.56 5.57
C ASN A 139 12.02 10.63 5.39
N PHE A 140 12.77 9.99 6.29
CA PHE A 140 14.21 9.78 6.14
C PHE A 140 14.60 9.13 4.78
N LEU A 141 13.72 8.29 4.23
CA LEU A 141 13.93 7.62 2.94
C LEU A 141 13.52 8.48 1.73
N GLY A 142 13.03 9.70 1.95
CA GLY A 142 12.75 10.69 0.89
C GLY A 142 11.75 10.23 -0.17
N SER A 143 10.74 9.45 0.20
CA SER A 143 9.73 8.97 -0.74
C SER A 143 8.49 9.87 -0.77
N PHE A 144 8.10 10.27 -1.98
CA PHE A 144 6.88 11.04 -2.24
C PHE A 144 5.81 10.22 -2.95
N THR A 145 6.17 9.13 -3.65
CA THR A 145 5.18 8.24 -4.28
C THR A 145 4.32 7.56 -3.22
N GLY A 146 4.86 7.27 -2.03
CA GLY A 146 4.14 6.63 -0.93
C GLY A 146 5.04 6.47 0.29
N ALA A 147 4.52 5.91 1.38
CA ALA A 147 5.31 5.75 2.60
C ALA A 147 6.29 4.55 2.47
N MET A 148 7.54 4.77 2.84
CA MET A 148 8.57 3.73 2.91
C MET A 148 9.08 3.58 4.34
N ALA A 149 9.22 2.34 4.80
CA ALA A 149 9.95 2.03 6.04
C ALA A 149 11.12 1.07 5.79
N GLN A 150 12.06 1.06 6.73
CA GLN A 150 13.08 0.04 6.87
C GLN A 150 12.75 -0.81 8.09
N SER A 151 12.78 -2.14 7.93
CA SER A 151 12.58 -3.12 9.00
C SER A 151 13.79 -3.31 9.88
#